data_AF-A0A934CRU8-F1
#
_entry.id   AF-A0A934CRU8-F1
#
_cell.length_a   1.000
_cell.length_b   1.000
_cell.length_c   1.000
_cell.angle_alpha   90.00
_cell.angle_beta   90.00
_cell.angle_gamma   90.00
#
_symmetry.space_group_name_H-M   'P 1'
#
loop_
_entity.id
_entity.type
_entity.pdbx_description
1 polymer ?
#
loop_
_entity_poly.entity_id
_entity_poly.type
_entity_poly.pdbx_seq_one_letter_code
_entity_poly.pdbx_strand_id
1 'polypeptide(L)'
;MNEDLTRDESAERLAQMLHEGRRTLPEKRPLLVCKPRKIESWRIFKIMSEFVEGFDIIRRHGLAASFFGSSRASFEDHVYKDAEELARRLAKRGFAIITGGSAGVMQAANKGAFEVGGASVGLNINLPEAQEYNPYLTERFVFDHFFVRKVMLTYASEVYIYFPGGFGTLDELFEIITLVQTKKIHKVPIVLFGKSYWEPLIGFIEKVLYEEHAAIDKGDLALYAVVDSVDEAYDYIVANISC
;
A
#
# COMPACT_ATOMS: atom_id res chain seq x y z
N MET A 1 20.61 -42.40 -11.28
CA MET A 1 20.47 -42.63 -9.84
C MET A 1 20.15 -41.28 -9.23
N ASN A 2 18.87 -40.89 -9.21
CA ASN A 2 18.42 -39.66 -8.57
C ASN A 2 17.33 -40.11 -7.59
N GLU A 3 17.66 -40.01 -6.31
CA GLU A 3 16.80 -40.35 -5.18
C GLU A 3 15.58 -39.44 -5.17
N ASP A 4 14.40 -40.05 -5.13
CA ASP A 4 13.16 -39.39 -4.74
C ASP A 4 13.33 -38.92 -3.28
N LEU A 5 13.53 -37.62 -3.11
CA LEU A 5 13.55 -36.97 -1.81
C LEU A 5 12.20 -37.17 -1.13
N THR A 6 12.23 -37.65 0.12
CA THR A 6 11.01 -37.83 0.90
C THR A 6 10.42 -36.45 1.27
N ARG A 7 9.11 -36.42 1.54
CA ARG A 7 8.38 -35.19 1.89
C ARG A 7 8.96 -34.49 3.14
N ASP A 8 9.51 -35.25 4.08
CA ASP A 8 10.09 -34.73 5.33
C ASP A 8 11.46 -34.07 5.10
N GLU A 9 12.34 -34.69 4.33
CA GLU A 9 13.66 -34.10 4.00
C GLU A 9 13.50 -32.80 3.20
N SER A 10 12.47 -32.74 2.35
CA SER A 10 12.14 -31.52 1.61
C SER A 10 11.67 -30.40 2.55
N ALA A 11 10.90 -30.73 3.59
CA ALA A 11 10.39 -29.77 4.57
C ALA A 11 11.48 -29.26 5.52
N GLU A 12 12.37 -30.15 5.99
CA GLU A 12 13.50 -29.76 6.84
C GLU A 12 14.50 -28.86 6.09
N ARG A 13 14.77 -29.18 4.82
CA ARG A 13 15.65 -28.36 3.96
C ARG A 13 15.02 -27.00 3.68
N LEU A 14 13.70 -26.95 3.49
CA LEU A 14 12.95 -25.69 3.37
C LEU A 14 13.04 -24.87 4.65
N ALA A 15 12.87 -25.49 5.82
CA ALA A 15 12.95 -24.84 7.13
C ALA A 15 14.36 -24.29 7.41
N GLN A 16 15.41 -25.06 7.09
CA GLN A 16 16.79 -24.63 7.22
C GLN A 16 17.11 -23.46 6.28
N MET A 17 16.65 -23.52 5.02
CA MET A 17 16.86 -22.43 4.06
C MET A 17 16.04 -21.17 4.39
N LEU A 18 14.85 -21.31 4.98
CA LEU A 18 14.08 -20.19 5.54
C LEU A 18 14.84 -19.55 6.71
N HIS A 19 15.43 -20.35 7.59
CA HIS A 19 16.25 -19.89 8.71
C HIS A 19 17.54 -19.20 8.23
N GLU A 20 18.18 -19.73 7.19
CA GLU A 20 19.33 -19.11 6.54
C GLU A 20 18.96 -17.81 5.83
N GLY A 21 17.85 -17.77 5.08
CA GLY A 21 17.35 -16.57 4.41
C GLY A 21 16.97 -15.43 5.37
N ARG A 22 16.63 -15.76 6.63
CA ARG A 22 16.50 -14.77 7.71
C ARG A 22 17.84 -14.21 8.20
N ARG A 23 18.95 -14.94 8.05
CA ARG A 23 20.28 -14.60 8.59
C ARG A 23 21.27 -14.08 7.56
N THR A 24 21.16 -14.46 6.29
CA THR A 24 22.13 -14.12 5.23
C THR A 24 21.56 -13.12 4.24
N LEU A 25 21.31 -11.90 4.72
CA LEU A 25 21.12 -10.76 3.82
C LEU A 25 22.50 -10.20 3.45
N PRO A 26 22.93 -10.25 2.18
CA PRO A 26 24.16 -9.58 1.78
C PRO A 26 24.02 -8.06 1.98
N GLU A 27 25.03 -7.42 2.57
CA GLU A 27 25.04 -5.96 2.84
C GLU A 27 24.80 -5.12 1.59
N LYS A 28 25.27 -5.59 0.43
CA LYS A 28 25.01 -4.97 -0.88
C LYS A 28 24.07 -5.85 -1.68
N ARG A 29 22.84 -5.38 -1.86
CA ARG A 29 21.84 -6.00 -2.73
C ARG A 29 22.06 -5.47 -4.14
N PRO A 30 22.56 -6.28 -5.09
CA PRO A 30 22.68 -5.81 -6.46
C PRO A 30 21.28 -5.49 -6.98
N LEU A 31 21.10 -4.26 -7.47
CA LEU A 31 19.93 -3.91 -8.28
C LEU A 31 19.86 -4.85 -9.50
N LEU A 32 18.67 -4.93 -10.09
CA LEU A 32 18.31 -5.70 -11.29
C LEU A 32 19.52 -6.29 -12.03
N VAL A 33 19.84 -7.56 -11.75
CA VAL A 33 21.03 -8.21 -12.30
C VAL A 33 20.77 -8.55 -13.76
N CYS A 34 21.41 -7.83 -14.68
CA CYS A 34 21.36 -8.16 -16.11
C CYS A 34 21.94 -9.58 -16.33
N LYS A 35 21.09 -10.51 -16.80
CA LYS A 35 21.43 -11.92 -17.08
C LYS A 35 21.98 -12.66 -15.83
N PRO A 36 21.12 -12.98 -14.84
CA PRO A 36 21.55 -13.73 -13.67
C PRO A 36 22.03 -15.12 -14.10
N ARG A 37 23.27 -15.47 -13.72
CA ARG A 37 23.87 -16.78 -14.04
C ARG A 37 23.41 -17.90 -13.10
N LYS A 38 22.82 -17.56 -11.96
CA LYS A 38 22.29 -18.48 -10.94
C LYS A 38 21.06 -17.87 -10.27
N ILE A 39 20.13 -18.73 -9.86
CA ILE A 39 19.04 -18.35 -8.96
C ILE A 39 19.63 -18.18 -7.56
N GLU A 40 19.39 -17.02 -6.95
CA GLU A 40 19.79 -16.75 -5.57
C GLU A 40 18.73 -17.31 -4.62
N SER A 41 18.87 -18.58 -4.20
CA SER A 41 17.86 -19.26 -3.37
C SER A 41 17.48 -18.48 -2.11
N TRP A 42 18.45 -17.84 -1.43
CA TRP A 42 18.21 -17.00 -0.25
C TRP A 42 17.20 -15.87 -0.53
N ARG A 43 17.24 -15.30 -1.74
CA ARG A 43 16.35 -14.20 -2.14
C ARG A 43 14.91 -14.68 -2.26
N ILE A 44 14.69 -15.88 -2.82
CA ILE A 44 13.36 -16.49 -2.90
C ILE A 44 12.80 -16.73 -1.50
N PHE A 45 13.60 -17.30 -0.60
CA PHE A 45 13.17 -17.56 0.78
C PHE A 45 12.88 -16.26 1.54
N LYS A 46 13.66 -15.21 1.34
CA LYS A 46 13.39 -13.89 1.92
C LYS A 46 12.07 -13.31 1.40
N ILE A 47 11.83 -13.36 0.09
CA ILE A 47 10.56 -12.93 -0.52
C ILE A 47 9.38 -13.69 0.11
N MET A 48 9.49 -15.02 0.24
CA MET A 48 8.45 -15.84 0.86
C MET A 48 8.22 -15.46 2.34
N SER A 49 9.30 -15.23 3.11
CA SER A 49 9.19 -14.79 4.51
C SER A 49 8.44 -13.46 4.62
N GLU A 50 8.72 -12.50 3.73
CA GLU A 50 8.05 -11.20 3.71
C GLU A 50 6.56 -11.30 3.36
N PHE A 51 6.18 -12.22 2.47
CA PHE A 51 4.77 -12.52 2.22
C PHE A 51 4.08 -13.08 3.46
N VAL A 52 4.69 -14.07 4.12
CA VAL A 52 4.11 -14.69 5.32
C VAL A 52 3.94 -13.67 6.45
N GLU A 53 4.98 -12.88 6.72
CA GLU A 53 4.96 -11.85 7.77
C GLU A 53 3.99 -10.72 7.43
N GLY A 54 3.95 -10.28 6.17
CA GLY A 54 3.04 -9.25 5.69
C GLY A 54 1.57 -9.65 5.83
N PHE A 55 1.19 -10.86 5.42
CA PHE A 55 -0.19 -11.34 5.57
C PHE A 55 -0.59 -11.56 7.03
N ASP A 56 0.35 -11.96 7.91
CA ASP A 56 0.04 -12.08 9.33
C ASP A 56 -0.22 -10.73 10.01
N ILE A 57 0.43 -9.65 9.56
CA ILE A 57 0.11 -8.29 10.01
C ILE A 57 -1.29 -7.89 9.56
N ILE A 58 -1.61 -8.04 8.28
CA ILE A 58 -2.91 -7.64 7.73
C ILE A 58 -4.05 -8.37 8.45
N ARG A 59 -3.92 -9.69 8.66
CA ARG A 59 -4.93 -10.53 9.32
C ARG A 59 -5.22 -10.13 10.77
N ARG A 60 -4.32 -9.41 11.44
CA ARG A 60 -4.51 -8.98 12.84
C ARG A 60 -5.48 -7.80 12.97
N HIS A 61 -5.79 -7.13 11.87
CA HIS A 61 -6.70 -5.99 11.83
C HIS A 61 -8.03 -6.38 11.19
N GLY A 62 -9.10 -5.73 11.62
CA GLY A 62 -10.42 -5.84 10.99
C GLY A 62 -10.49 -4.98 9.74
N LEU A 63 -11.55 -4.18 9.60
CA LEU A 63 -11.62 -3.17 8.54
C LEU A 63 -10.40 -2.26 8.58
N ALA A 64 -9.85 -1.94 7.42
CA ALA A 64 -8.70 -1.08 7.28
C ALA A 64 -8.86 -0.08 6.14
N ALA A 65 -8.24 1.09 6.33
CA ALA A 65 -8.18 2.15 5.35
C ALA A 65 -6.72 2.53 5.07
N SER A 66 -6.31 2.42 3.80
CA SER A 66 -4.96 2.75 3.37
C SER A 66 -4.88 4.19 2.88
N PHE A 67 -3.94 4.95 3.43
CA PHE A 67 -3.70 6.36 3.08
C PHE A 67 -2.40 6.52 2.29
N PHE A 68 -2.52 7.14 1.13
CA PHE A 68 -1.42 7.48 0.24
C PHE A 68 -1.36 8.98 0.00
N GLY A 69 -0.14 9.48 -0.22
CA GLY A 69 0.09 10.89 -0.51
C GLY A 69 1.57 11.23 -0.40
N SER A 70 1.88 12.52 -0.56
CA SER A 70 3.24 13.01 -0.50
C SER A 70 3.92 12.72 0.85
N SER A 71 5.17 12.26 0.78
CA SER A 71 6.11 12.25 1.92
C SER A 71 6.85 13.57 2.11
N ARG A 72 6.71 14.52 1.17
CA ARG A 72 7.39 15.82 1.15
C ARG A 72 6.48 16.91 1.69
N ALA A 73 7.04 17.80 2.51
CA ALA A 73 6.38 18.93 3.17
C ALA A 73 6.04 20.13 2.25
N SER A 74 5.82 19.91 0.95
CA SER A 74 5.61 20.99 -0.03
C SER A 74 4.14 21.35 -0.28
N PHE A 75 3.21 20.56 0.25
CA PHE A 75 1.77 20.79 0.11
C PHE A 75 1.25 21.72 1.21
N GLU A 76 0.10 22.34 0.94
CA GLU A 76 -0.57 23.23 1.90
C GLU A 76 -0.91 22.53 3.22
N ASP A 77 -0.89 23.29 4.32
CA ASP A 77 -1.15 22.77 5.66
C ASP A 77 -2.50 22.05 5.80
N HIS A 78 -3.51 22.47 5.03
CA HIS A 78 -4.84 21.86 5.08
C HIS A 78 -4.82 20.39 4.65
N VAL A 79 -3.99 20.02 3.67
CA VAL A 79 -3.87 18.63 3.16
C VAL A 79 -3.51 17.66 4.28
N TYR A 80 -2.57 18.03 5.15
CA TYR A 80 -2.18 17.19 6.29
C TYR A 80 -3.25 17.19 7.37
N LYS A 81 -3.89 18.32 7.65
CA LYS A 81 -4.97 18.40 8.65
C LYS A 81 -6.18 17.57 8.23
N ASP A 82 -6.51 17.56 6.94
CA ASP A 82 -7.62 16.79 6.40
C ASP A 82 -7.31 15.29 6.40
N ALA A 83 -6.07 14.89 6.06
CA ALA A 83 -5.62 13.51 6.19
C ALA A 83 -5.68 13.02 7.65
N GLU A 84 -5.23 13.85 8.58
CA GLU A 84 -5.28 13.57 10.02
C GLU A 84 -6.73 13.42 10.51
N GLU A 85 -7.62 14.36 10.15
CA GLU A 85 -9.01 14.34 10.60
C GLU A 85 -9.82 13.20 9.97
N LEU A 86 -9.66 12.92 8.68
CA LEU A 86 -10.31 11.78 8.04
C LEU A 86 -9.86 10.45 8.68
N ALA A 87 -8.55 10.28 8.88
CA ALA A 87 -8.01 9.09 9.54
C ALA A 87 -8.53 8.96 10.98
N ARG A 88 -8.60 10.06 11.73
CA ARG A 88 -9.17 10.10 13.08
C ARG A 88 -10.61 9.61 13.11
N ARG A 89 -11.45 10.05 12.17
CA ARG A 89 -12.87 9.63 12.09
C ARG A 89 -13.02 8.16 11.72
N LEU A 90 -12.25 7.68 10.74
CA LEU A 90 -12.25 6.27 10.36
C LEU A 90 -11.74 5.38 11.50
N ALA A 91 -10.69 5.79 12.20
CA ALA A 91 -10.17 5.07 13.37
C ALA A 91 -11.22 4.99 14.50
N LYS A 92 -11.94 6.08 14.79
CA LYS A 92 -13.07 6.07 15.75
C LYS A 92 -14.20 5.12 15.34
N ARG A 93 -14.36 4.86 14.03
CA ARG A 93 -15.32 3.89 13.50
C ARG A 93 -14.80 2.44 13.54
N GLY A 94 -13.56 2.23 13.97
CA GLY A 94 -12.94 0.92 14.11
C GLY A 94 -12.06 0.49 12.94
N PHE A 95 -11.75 1.40 12.00
CA PHE A 95 -10.78 1.11 10.95
C PHE A 95 -9.36 1.11 11.50
N ALA A 96 -8.55 0.14 11.11
CA ALA A 96 -7.10 0.27 11.17
C ALA A 96 -6.62 1.23 10.08
N ILE A 97 -5.72 2.15 10.42
CA ILE A 97 -5.15 3.09 9.47
C ILE A 97 -3.79 2.57 9.01
N ILE A 98 -3.67 2.32 7.71
CA ILE A 98 -2.47 1.73 7.11
C ILE A 98 -1.83 2.77 6.18
N THR A 99 -0.51 2.92 6.30
CA THR A 99 0.25 3.86 5.46
C THR A 99 1.60 3.25 5.08
N GLY A 100 2.37 3.98 4.27
CA GLY A 100 3.77 3.64 4.01
C GLY A 100 4.73 3.93 5.18
N GLY A 101 4.25 4.49 6.30
CA GLY A 101 4.97 4.66 7.56
C GLY A 101 6.06 5.72 7.59
N SER A 102 6.07 6.64 6.62
CA SER A 102 7.03 7.76 6.54
C SER A 102 6.36 9.11 6.89
N ALA A 103 7.02 10.23 6.57
CA ALA A 103 6.56 11.59 6.84
C ALA A 103 5.39 12.03 5.92
N GLY A 104 4.96 13.28 6.08
CA GLY A 104 3.94 13.92 5.23
C GLY A 104 2.54 13.36 5.48
N VAL A 105 1.79 13.08 4.41
CA VAL A 105 0.39 12.58 4.51
C VAL A 105 0.32 11.29 5.32
N MET A 106 1.29 10.39 5.14
CA MET A 106 1.35 9.13 5.88
C MET A 106 1.42 9.39 7.39
N GLN A 107 2.32 10.28 7.82
CA GLN A 107 2.44 10.67 9.22
C GLN A 107 1.17 11.34 9.75
N ALA A 108 0.53 12.21 8.97
CA ALA A 108 -0.70 12.87 9.37
C ALA A 108 -1.85 11.87 9.59
N ALA A 109 -2.04 10.92 8.67
CA ALA A 109 -3.03 9.86 8.82
C ALA A 109 -2.73 8.96 10.03
N ASN A 110 -1.47 8.52 10.19
CA ASN A 110 -1.06 7.72 11.35
C ASN A 110 -1.29 8.47 12.67
N LYS A 111 -1.00 9.77 12.72
CA LYS A 111 -1.25 10.62 13.89
C LYS A 111 -2.73 10.66 14.24
N GLY A 112 -3.61 10.88 13.26
CA GLY A 112 -5.05 10.93 13.46
C GLY A 112 -5.61 9.65 14.11
N ALA A 113 -5.11 8.49 13.67
CA ALA A 113 -5.46 7.18 14.25
C ALA A 113 -4.89 7.00 15.67
N PHE A 114 -3.61 7.32 15.84
CA PHE A 114 -2.89 7.15 17.09
C PHE A 114 -3.49 7.96 18.24
N GLU A 115 -3.86 9.22 17.98
CA GLU A 115 -4.40 10.13 19.01
C GLU A 115 -5.75 9.69 19.59
N VAL A 116 -6.49 8.83 18.87
CA VAL A 116 -7.76 8.26 19.35
C VAL A 116 -7.61 6.83 19.84
N GLY A 117 -6.38 6.34 19.99
CA GLY A 117 -6.09 4.97 20.42
C GLY A 117 -6.44 3.90 19.38
N GLY A 118 -6.58 4.28 18.10
CA GLY A 118 -6.83 3.35 17.00
C GLY A 118 -5.57 2.64 16.53
N ALA A 119 -5.73 1.59 15.73
CA ALA A 119 -4.61 0.91 15.08
C ALA A 119 -4.00 1.80 14.00
N SER A 120 -2.67 1.98 14.07
CA SER A 120 -1.89 2.82 13.15
C SER A 120 -0.67 2.03 12.67
N VAL A 121 -0.74 1.53 11.44
CA VAL A 121 0.21 0.55 10.88
C VAL A 121 1.06 1.20 9.78
N GLY A 122 2.37 0.98 9.84
CA GLY A 122 3.32 1.42 8.82
C GLY A 122 3.89 0.24 8.05
N LEU A 123 3.59 0.16 6.75
CA LEU A 123 4.22 -0.78 5.81
C LEU A 123 5.35 -0.05 5.08
N ASN A 124 6.55 -0.06 5.67
CA ASN A 124 7.73 0.67 5.20
C ASN A 124 8.57 -0.13 4.19
N ILE A 125 9.44 0.55 3.45
CA ILE A 125 10.41 -0.08 2.54
C ILE A 125 11.83 0.32 2.94
N ASN A 126 12.75 -0.64 2.93
CA ASN A 126 14.16 -0.38 3.14
C ASN A 126 14.76 0.28 1.90
N LEU A 127 15.18 1.54 2.00
CA LEU A 127 15.87 2.28 0.95
C LEU A 127 17.34 2.52 1.31
N PRO A 128 18.21 2.78 0.30
CA PRO A 128 19.61 3.12 0.55
C PRO A 128 19.77 4.37 1.43
N GLU A 129 18.85 5.32 1.31
CA GLU A 129 18.78 6.51 2.17
C GLU A 129 17.89 6.21 3.37
N ALA A 130 18.36 6.60 4.57
CA ALA A 130 17.61 6.40 5.80
C ALA A 130 16.26 7.14 5.72
N GLN A 131 15.17 6.39 5.87
CA GLN A 131 13.85 6.94 6.11
C GLN A 131 13.57 6.89 7.60
N GLU A 132 13.31 8.04 8.21
CA GLU A 132 12.78 8.07 9.56
C GLU A 132 11.33 7.56 9.57
N TYR A 133 11.04 6.71 10.54
CA TYR A 133 9.67 6.31 10.83
C TYR A 133 8.94 7.47 11.48
N ASN A 134 7.67 7.66 11.13
CA ASN A 134 6.86 8.59 11.89
C ASN A 134 6.58 8.04 13.31
N PRO A 135 6.45 8.91 14.33
CA PRO A 135 6.35 8.48 15.73
C PRO A 135 4.95 7.96 16.12
N TYR A 136 4.01 7.91 15.18
CA TYR A 136 2.60 7.60 15.43
C TYR A 136 2.20 6.19 14.97
N LEU A 137 3.18 5.29 14.84
CA LEU A 137 2.95 3.89 14.47
C LEU A 137 2.76 3.04 15.72
N THR A 138 1.62 2.34 15.82
CA THR A 138 1.40 1.28 16.82
C THR A 138 2.03 -0.03 16.39
N GLU A 139 2.13 -0.25 15.08
CA GLU A 139 2.78 -1.41 14.47
C GLU A 139 3.52 -0.99 13.20
N ARG A 140 4.63 -1.65 12.89
CA ARG A 140 5.38 -1.41 11.66
C ARG A 140 6.01 -2.67 11.11
N PHE A 141 6.16 -2.70 9.79
CA PHE A 141 6.90 -3.74 9.09
C PHE A 141 7.74 -3.13 7.98
N VAL A 142 8.93 -3.66 7.79
CA VAL A 142 9.91 -3.14 6.85
C VAL A 142 10.16 -4.19 5.79
N PHE A 143 9.73 -3.91 4.57
CA PHE A 143 9.99 -4.75 3.41
C PHE A 143 11.37 -4.43 2.82
N ASP A 144 12.00 -5.43 2.26
CA ASP A 144 13.22 -5.32 1.45
C ASP A 144 12.90 -5.33 -0.05
N HIS A 145 11.71 -5.82 -0.43
CA HIS A 145 11.26 -5.92 -1.80
C HIS A 145 10.00 -5.09 -2.05
N PHE A 146 10.10 -4.13 -2.97
CA PHE A 146 8.97 -3.26 -3.36
C PHE A 146 7.73 -4.06 -3.76
N PHE A 147 7.85 -5.06 -4.62
CA PHE A 147 6.68 -5.79 -5.10
C PHE A 147 5.96 -6.57 -3.99
N VAL A 148 6.66 -7.05 -2.95
CA VAL A 148 6.01 -7.69 -1.81
C VAL A 148 5.22 -6.65 -1.03
N ARG A 149 5.82 -5.49 -0.78
CA ARG A 149 5.16 -4.36 -0.12
C ARG A 149 3.91 -3.89 -0.87
N LYS A 150 3.98 -3.77 -2.20
CA LYS A 150 2.83 -3.38 -3.04
C LYS A 150 1.69 -4.37 -2.90
N VAL A 151 1.99 -5.68 -2.95
CA VAL A 151 0.97 -6.70 -2.69
C VAL A 151 0.39 -6.52 -1.29
N MET A 152 1.20 -6.27 -0.26
CA MET A 152 0.66 -6.07 1.09
C MET A 152 -0.22 -4.82 1.17
N LEU A 153 0.16 -3.69 0.56
CA LEU A 153 -0.67 -2.49 0.50
C LEU A 153 -1.99 -2.73 -0.26
N THR A 154 -1.93 -3.51 -1.34
CA THR A 154 -3.08 -3.89 -2.16
C THR A 154 -4.08 -4.81 -1.46
N TYR A 155 -3.65 -5.62 -0.49
CA TYR A 155 -4.53 -6.50 0.27
C TYR A 155 -4.75 -6.04 1.71
N ALA A 156 -4.17 -4.91 2.10
CA ALA A 156 -4.19 -4.41 3.46
C ALA A 156 -5.51 -3.76 3.85
N SER A 157 -6.36 -3.35 2.90
CA SER A 157 -7.47 -2.46 3.19
C SER A 157 -8.67 -2.68 2.29
N GLU A 158 -9.84 -2.36 2.83
CA GLU A 158 -11.11 -2.34 2.10
C GLU A 158 -11.40 -0.94 1.52
N VAL A 159 -10.56 0.06 1.84
CA VAL A 159 -10.70 1.46 1.41
C VAL A 159 -9.34 2.05 1.09
N TYR A 160 -9.25 2.77 -0.04
CA TYR A 160 -8.01 3.38 -0.53
C TYR A 160 -8.19 4.88 -0.73
N ILE A 161 -7.38 5.67 -0.02
CA ILE A 161 -7.50 7.14 0.00
C ILE A 161 -6.19 7.76 -0.48
N TYR A 162 -6.29 8.58 -1.51
CA TYR A 162 -5.17 9.22 -2.19
C TYR A 162 -5.26 10.74 -2.04
N PHE A 163 -4.42 11.29 -1.17
CA PHE A 163 -4.13 12.72 -1.09
C PHE A 163 -3.08 13.10 -2.14
N PRO A 164 -2.89 14.40 -2.43
CA PRO A 164 -1.88 14.87 -3.36
C PRO A 164 -0.48 14.27 -3.10
N GLY A 165 0.17 13.77 -4.17
CA GLY A 165 1.40 13.01 -4.02
C GLY A 165 2.14 12.73 -5.32
N GLY A 166 3.37 12.23 -5.22
CA GLY A 166 4.24 12.02 -6.38
C GLY A 166 4.03 10.66 -7.06
N PHE A 167 5.08 10.18 -7.73
CA PHE A 167 5.05 8.90 -8.44
C PHE A 167 4.68 7.70 -7.58
N GLY A 168 5.09 7.66 -6.30
CA GLY A 168 4.68 6.57 -5.41
C GLY A 168 3.16 6.52 -5.20
N THR A 169 2.51 7.68 -5.07
CA THR A 169 1.05 7.78 -4.93
C THR A 169 0.35 7.35 -6.22
N LEU A 170 0.86 7.79 -7.38
CA LEU A 170 0.31 7.42 -8.68
C LEU A 170 0.49 5.92 -8.99
N ASP A 171 1.63 5.34 -8.61
CA ASP A 171 1.92 3.91 -8.78
C ASP A 171 0.90 3.04 -8.04
N GLU A 172 0.61 3.38 -6.78
CA GLU A 172 -0.39 2.67 -5.97
C GLU A 172 -1.83 2.96 -6.44
N LEU A 173 -2.10 4.16 -6.95
CA LEU A 173 -3.42 4.52 -7.49
C LEU A 173 -3.78 3.68 -8.71
N PHE A 174 -2.89 3.66 -9.71
CA PHE A 174 -3.15 2.93 -10.94
C PHE A 174 -3.10 1.41 -10.73
N GLU A 175 -2.32 0.91 -9.76
CA GLU A 175 -2.37 -0.50 -9.38
C GLU A 175 -3.77 -0.90 -8.87
N ILE A 176 -4.33 -0.16 -7.91
CA ILE A 176 -5.66 -0.46 -7.36
C ILE A 176 -6.76 -0.30 -8.40
N ILE A 177 -6.75 0.79 -9.19
CA ILE A 177 -7.72 0.98 -10.29
C ILE A 177 -7.69 -0.22 -11.24
N THR A 178 -6.50 -0.64 -11.67
CA THR A 178 -6.34 -1.76 -12.61
C THR A 178 -6.84 -3.07 -12.00
N LEU A 179 -6.58 -3.33 -10.72
CA LEU A 179 -7.02 -4.55 -10.04
C LEU A 179 -8.54 -4.61 -9.87
N VAL A 180 -9.19 -3.47 -9.59
CA VAL A 180 -10.65 -3.38 -9.54
C VAL A 180 -11.25 -3.52 -10.94
N GLN A 181 -10.72 -2.79 -11.93
CA GLN A 181 -11.16 -2.85 -13.34
C GLN A 181 -11.13 -4.29 -13.87
N THR A 182 -10.03 -5.00 -13.63
CA THR A 182 -9.82 -6.39 -14.08
C THR A 182 -10.47 -7.43 -13.18
N LYS A 183 -11.19 -7.01 -12.13
CA LYS A 183 -11.87 -7.87 -11.14
C LYS A 183 -10.92 -8.86 -10.44
N LYS A 184 -9.64 -8.50 -10.32
CA LYS A 184 -8.65 -9.26 -9.56
C LYS A 184 -8.78 -9.03 -8.06
N ILE A 185 -9.36 -7.90 -7.67
CA ILE A 185 -9.89 -7.65 -6.34
C ILE A 185 -11.37 -7.25 -6.44
N HIS A 186 -12.08 -7.33 -5.32
CA HIS A 186 -13.46 -6.86 -5.24
C HIS A 186 -13.53 -5.34 -5.39
N LYS A 187 -14.71 -4.80 -5.70
CA LYS A 187 -14.90 -3.35 -5.75
C LYS A 187 -14.71 -2.78 -4.35
N VAL A 188 -13.80 -1.82 -4.21
CA VAL A 188 -13.48 -1.10 -2.98
C VAL A 188 -13.66 0.40 -3.20
N PRO A 189 -14.00 1.20 -2.18
CA PRO A 189 -13.96 2.65 -2.27
C PRO A 189 -12.54 3.15 -2.55
N ILE A 190 -12.38 3.82 -3.69
CA ILE A 190 -11.17 4.55 -4.09
C ILE A 190 -11.49 6.05 -4.02
N VAL A 191 -10.80 6.80 -3.17
CA VAL A 191 -11.05 8.22 -2.92
C VAL A 191 -9.84 9.05 -3.32
N LEU A 192 -10.04 10.02 -4.21
CA LEU A 192 -9.07 11.03 -4.61
C LEU A 192 -9.40 12.34 -3.90
N PHE A 193 -8.59 12.73 -2.92
CA PHE A 193 -8.83 13.92 -2.09
C PHE A 193 -8.13 15.14 -2.68
N GLY A 194 -8.85 16.26 -2.80
CA GLY A 194 -8.35 17.53 -3.35
C GLY A 194 -8.62 17.64 -4.85
N LYS A 195 -9.83 18.11 -5.22
CA LYS A 195 -10.31 18.11 -6.62
C LYS A 195 -9.35 18.82 -7.57
N SER A 196 -8.89 20.01 -7.19
CA SER A 196 -7.98 20.83 -8.00
C SER A 196 -6.66 20.14 -8.35
N TYR A 197 -6.18 19.25 -7.48
CA TYR A 197 -4.95 18.48 -7.71
C TYR A 197 -5.16 17.36 -8.74
N TRP A 198 -6.30 16.68 -8.67
CA TRP A 198 -6.59 15.49 -9.49
C TRP A 198 -7.24 15.83 -10.84
N GLU A 199 -7.91 16.98 -10.95
CA GLU A 199 -8.60 17.44 -12.16
C GLU A 199 -7.76 17.33 -13.45
N PRO A 200 -6.48 17.77 -13.50
CA PRO A 200 -5.68 17.64 -14.71
C PRO A 200 -5.46 16.18 -15.15
N LEU A 201 -5.26 15.27 -14.19
CA LEU A 201 -5.08 13.85 -14.47
C LEU A 201 -6.38 13.20 -14.94
N ILE A 202 -7.49 13.52 -14.27
CA ILE A 202 -8.81 13.01 -14.64
C ILE A 202 -9.23 13.52 -16.01
N GLY A 203 -8.96 14.79 -16.31
CA GLY A 203 -9.19 15.36 -17.63
C GLY A 203 -8.40 14.63 -18.72
N PHE A 204 -7.15 14.20 -18.44
CA PHE A 204 -6.40 13.35 -19.35
C PHE A 204 -7.04 11.95 -19.50
N ILE A 205 -7.45 11.32 -18.41
CA ILE A 205 -8.09 10.00 -18.44
C ILE A 205 -9.39 10.04 -19.25
N GLU A 206 -10.26 11.02 -19.00
CA GLU A 206 -11.54 11.15 -19.69
C GLU A 206 -11.34 11.50 -21.17
N LYS A 207 -10.60 12.58 -21.46
CA LYS A 207 -10.45 13.06 -22.83
C LYS A 207 -9.58 12.15 -23.68
N VAL A 208 -8.41 11.77 -23.19
CA VAL A 208 -7.41 11.07 -24.00
C VAL A 208 -7.62 9.56 -23.96
N LEU A 209 -7.74 8.97 -22.77
CA LEU A 209 -7.87 7.52 -22.67
C LEU A 209 -9.26 7.05 -23.09
N TYR A 210 -10.33 7.70 -22.63
CA TYR A 210 -11.70 7.29 -22.96
C TYR A 210 -12.19 7.85 -24.31
N GLU A 211 -12.31 9.18 -24.46
CA GLU A 211 -12.97 9.78 -25.64
C GLU A 211 -12.14 9.64 -26.94
N GLU A 212 -10.86 9.98 -26.91
CA GLU A 212 -10.02 10.02 -28.12
C GLU A 212 -9.51 8.63 -28.54
N HIS A 213 -9.16 7.76 -27.59
CA HIS A 213 -8.50 6.48 -27.88
C HIS A 213 -9.28 5.22 -27.49
N ALA A 214 -10.38 5.32 -26.73
CA ALA A 214 -11.12 4.17 -26.21
C ALA A 214 -10.21 3.10 -25.57
N ALA A 215 -9.16 3.54 -24.86
CA ALA A 215 -8.23 2.69 -24.13
C ALA A 215 -8.82 2.16 -22.81
N ILE A 216 -9.92 2.73 -22.35
CA ILE A 216 -10.71 2.32 -21.19
C ILE A 216 -12.22 2.38 -21.51
N ASP A 217 -13.04 1.70 -20.72
CA ASP A 217 -14.50 1.74 -20.85
C ASP A 217 -15.11 2.92 -20.10
N LYS A 218 -16.31 3.37 -20.51
CA LYS A 218 -17.04 4.45 -19.80
C LYS A 218 -17.27 4.13 -18.32
N GLY A 219 -17.47 2.86 -18.00
CA GLY A 219 -17.67 2.40 -16.62
C GLY A 219 -16.43 2.57 -15.74
N ASP A 220 -15.23 2.62 -16.33
CA ASP A 220 -13.97 2.74 -15.59
C ASP A 220 -13.81 4.12 -14.94
N LEU A 221 -14.45 5.15 -15.50
CA LEU A 221 -14.50 6.50 -14.92
C LEU A 221 -15.25 6.55 -13.58
N ALA A 222 -16.04 5.52 -13.26
CA ALA A 222 -16.79 5.40 -12.01
C ALA A 222 -16.08 4.50 -10.97
N LEU A 223 -14.82 4.13 -11.19
CA LEU A 223 -14.04 3.31 -10.27
C LEU A 223 -13.57 4.08 -9.02
N TYR A 224 -13.43 5.40 -9.13
CA TYR A 224 -12.96 6.27 -8.05
C TYR A 224 -13.88 7.48 -7.87
N ALA A 225 -13.87 8.05 -6.67
CA ALA A 225 -14.57 9.29 -6.36
C ALA A 225 -13.57 10.40 -6.05
N VAL A 226 -13.87 11.62 -6.49
CA VAL A 226 -13.04 12.80 -6.26
C VAL A 226 -13.78 13.72 -5.31
N VAL A 227 -13.14 14.04 -4.19
CA VAL A 227 -13.77 14.76 -3.06
C VAL A 227 -12.89 15.94 -2.64
N ASP A 228 -13.49 16.93 -2.00
CA ASP A 228 -12.79 18.15 -1.58
C ASP A 228 -12.93 18.46 -0.08
N SER A 229 -13.56 17.56 0.68
CA SER A 229 -13.70 17.71 2.12
C SER A 229 -13.66 16.37 2.85
N VAL A 230 -13.28 16.43 4.12
CA VAL A 230 -13.29 15.26 5.00
C VAL A 230 -14.70 14.67 5.13
N ASP A 231 -15.73 15.52 5.15
CA ASP A 231 -17.13 15.08 5.23
C ASP A 231 -17.52 14.30 3.97
N GLU A 232 -17.26 14.85 2.77
CA GLU A 232 -17.51 14.15 1.50
C GLU A 232 -16.79 12.80 1.44
N ALA A 233 -15.51 12.76 1.82
CA ALA A 233 -14.71 11.55 1.82
C ALA A 233 -15.29 10.48 2.78
N TYR A 234 -15.59 10.89 4.02
CA TYR A 234 -16.10 9.99 5.04
C TYR A 234 -17.47 9.42 4.67
N ASP A 235 -18.39 10.26 4.20
CA ASP A 235 -19.73 9.84 3.82
C ASP A 235 -19.69 8.87 2.62
N TYR A 236 -18.86 9.16 1.62
CA TYR A 236 -18.65 8.27 0.48
C TYR A 236 -18.12 6.90 0.93
N ILE A 237 -17.11 6.87 1.80
CA ILE A 237 -16.52 5.63 2.30
C ILE A 237 -17.55 4.81 3.07
N VAL A 238 -18.28 5.42 4.00
CA VAL A 238 -19.26 4.73 4.85
C VAL A 238 -20.44 4.20 4.02
N ALA A 239 -20.84 4.90 2.97
CA ALA A 239 -21.93 4.47 2.09
C ALA A 239 -21.53 3.34 1.13
N ASN A 240 -20.24 3.21 0.78
CA ASN A 240 -19.77 2.30 -0.28
C ASN A 240 -18.89 1.15 0.23
N ILE A 241 -18.57 1.11 1.52
CA ILE A 241 -17.87 -0.04 2.07
C ILE A 241 -18.80 -1.26 2.14
N SER A 242 -18.42 -2.34 1.47
CA SER A 242 -19.13 -3.62 1.48
C SER A 242 -18.24 -4.68 2.09
N CYS A 243 -18.54 -5.09 3.32
CA CYS A 243 -17.83 -6.16 4.03
C CYS A 243 -18.85 -7.12 4.65
#